data_AF-A0A0D2K9C2-F1
#
_entry.id   AF-A0A0D2K9C2-F1
#
_cell.length_a   1.000
_cell.length_b   1.000
_cell.length_c   1.000
_cell.angle_alpha   90.00
_cell.angle_beta   90.00
_cell.angle_gamma   90.00
#
_symmetry.space_group_name_H-M   'P 1'
#
loop_
_entity.id
_entity.type
_entity.pdbx_description
1 polymer ?
#
loop_
_entity_poly.entity_id
_entity_poly.type
_entity_poly.pdbx_seq_one_letter_code
_entity_poly.pdbx_strand_id
1 'polypeptide(L)'
;MLLKKGTFAQPAEAAWRGGLLVGATSPAVCAACARRGASADPGCAPNLSSKSYQKSSPWNASVGMQTALFAIDFTSGPEMKPWDHTHGYATAQGVMRVSGVTLAGFDGPGACGGEGVFALGNHQFAPDASHPHFFSEMNVVGVAAPAMFHLIAPDPDWRNENDCGDAVFTRGDGSALPLNCAGPRHSYFRDVDGTLLGAGPGSTVLGRFDSAHYATLQDQGPGAVPGPCQWSEDFTAYVCRRGATTTDLNSGWLPSPMPPAGIWGDPQLFVLESRDPDSEDRNFSPVIAEAGGVSDILVAAMDQGWCFAYTCQKRLSTFWMTAPMGQELSINFTGTPSKVFRLWLPYADAGTEAVFKINMLQTPNR
;
A
#
# COMPACT_ATOMS: atom_id res chain seq x y z
N MET A 1 12.35 -7.07 -6.19
CA MET A 1 10.90 -7.32 -6.05
C MET A 1 10.64 -8.82 -6.16
N LEU A 2 9.63 -9.34 -5.45
CA LEU A 2 9.18 -10.74 -5.53
C LEU A 2 7.72 -10.80 -5.98
N LEU A 3 7.42 -11.67 -6.94
CA LEU A 3 6.06 -11.95 -7.40
C LEU A 3 5.69 -13.38 -6.99
N LYS A 4 4.51 -13.57 -6.41
CA LYS A 4 4.03 -14.90 -6.04
C LYS A 4 2.61 -15.11 -6.54
N LYS A 5 2.47 -16.09 -7.44
CA LYS A 5 1.18 -16.55 -7.95
C LYS A 5 0.50 -17.45 -6.93
N GLY A 6 -0.80 -17.25 -6.71
CA GLY A 6 -1.62 -18.07 -5.81
C GLY A 6 -3.12 -17.86 -6.03
N THR A 7 -3.97 -18.73 -5.49
CA THR A 7 -5.42 -18.48 -5.52
C THR A 7 -5.81 -17.41 -4.50
N PHE A 8 -7.00 -16.82 -4.64
CA PHE A 8 -7.46 -15.73 -3.77
C PHE A 8 -7.33 -16.03 -2.26
N ALA A 9 -7.73 -17.23 -1.84
CA ALA A 9 -7.74 -17.65 -0.43
C ALA A 9 -6.51 -18.47 -0.01
N GLN A 10 -5.59 -18.76 -0.93
CA GLN A 10 -4.43 -19.58 -0.60
C GLN A 10 -3.43 -18.77 0.23
N PRO A 11 -2.88 -19.34 1.32
CA PRO A 11 -1.75 -18.75 2.02
C PRO A 11 -0.60 -18.46 1.04
N ALA A 12 -0.26 -17.18 0.88
CA ALA A 12 0.73 -16.74 -0.07
C ALA A 12 1.84 -15.99 0.69
N GLU A 13 2.72 -16.75 1.31
CA GLU A 13 3.86 -16.20 2.07
C GLU A 13 5.14 -16.21 1.24
N ALA A 14 5.91 -15.13 1.33
CA ALA A 14 7.30 -15.08 0.93
C ALA A 14 8.17 -14.66 2.12
N ALA A 15 9.36 -15.24 2.23
CA ALA A 15 10.28 -14.94 3.31
C ALA A 15 11.69 -14.69 2.75
N TRP A 16 12.34 -13.66 3.26
CA TRP A 16 13.73 -13.35 3.03
C TRP A 16 14.46 -13.31 4.37
N ARG A 17 15.46 -14.19 4.54
CA ARG A 17 16.26 -14.32 5.75
C ARG A 17 17.73 -14.09 5.44
N GLY A 18 18.35 -13.14 6.12
CA GLY A 18 19.76 -12.80 5.93
C GLY A 18 20.03 -12.04 4.63
N GLY A 19 21.16 -11.36 4.57
CA GLY A 19 21.66 -10.76 3.32
C GLY A 19 21.96 -9.28 3.45
N LEU A 20 22.30 -8.69 2.32
CA LEU A 20 22.79 -7.32 2.23
C LEU A 20 22.17 -6.66 1.00
N LEU A 21 21.43 -5.57 1.21
CA LEU A 21 21.03 -4.63 0.20
C LEU A 21 21.94 -3.42 0.28
N VAL A 22 22.69 -3.15 -0.79
CA VAL A 22 23.59 -2.01 -0.86
C VAL A 22 23.10 -1.05 -1.94
N GLY A 23 22.86 0.21 -1.57
CA GLY A 23 22.57 1.28 -2.52
C GLY A 23 23.82 1.87 -3.18
N ALA A 24 24.96 1.81 -2.48
CA ALA A 24 26.32 2.26 -2.85
C ALA A 24 26.38 3.38 -3.91
N THR A 25 25.93 4.57 -3.54
CA THR A 25 25.88 5.77 -4.38
C THR A 25 27.10 6.68 -4.19
N SER A 26 28.32 6.14 -4.20
CA SER A 26 29.45 7.07 -4.34
C SER A 26 29.34 7.81 -5.69
N PRO A 27 29.70 9.09 -5.79
CA PRO A 27 29.71 9.80 -7.06
C PRO A 27 30.45 9.04 -8.18
N ALA A 28 31.46 8.24 -7.82
CA ALA A 28 32.19 7.38 -8.73
C ALA A 28 31.34 6.21 -9.29
N VAL A 29 30.53 5.55 -8.46
CA VAL A 29 29.61 4.48 -8.90
C VAL A 29 28.47 5.06 -9.75
N CYS A 30 27.90 6.19 -9.33
CA CYS A 30 26.89 6.88 -10.13
C CYS A 30 27.44 7.28 -11.52
N ALA A 31 28.67 7.84 -11.57
CA ALA A 31 29.34 8.18 -12.82
C ALA A 31 29.69 6.95 -13.68
N ALA A 32 29.96 5.81 -13.05
CA ALA A 32 30.22 4.55 -13.74
C ALA A 32 28.95 3.99 -14.40
N CYS A 33 27.79 4.07 -13.72
CA CYS A 33 26.50 3.61 -14.26
C CYS A 33 25.83 4.59 -15.23
N ALA A 34 26.24 5.87 -15.26
CA ALA A 34 25.73 6.84 -16.23
C ALA A 34 26.28 6.66 -17.65
N ARG A 35 27.37 5.89 -17.84
CA ARG A 35 28.00 5.66 -19.15
C ARG A 35 27.30 4.53 -19.90
N ARG A 36 27.20 4.63 -21.24
CA ARG A 36 26.61 3.61 -22.13
C ARG A 36 27.69 2.87 -22.92
N GLY A 37 27.42 1.62 -23.30
CA GLY A 37 28.24 0.84 -24.24
C GLY A 37 29.43 0.14 -23.57
N ALA A 38 30.49 -0.14 -24.34
CA ALA A 38 31.68 -0.88 -23.87
C ALA A 38 32.48 -0.17 -22.74
N SER A 39 32.10 1.06 -22.38
CA SER A 39 32.68 1.87 -21.30
C SER A 39 31.76 1.99 -20.07
N ALA A 40 30.60 1.32 -20.07
CA ALA A 40 29.77 1.14 -18.89
C ALA A 40 30.43 0.12 -17.94
N ASP A 41 30.33 0.34 -16.64
CA ASP A 41 30.79 -0.65 -15.66
C ASP A 41 29.96 -1.94 -15.83
N PRO A 42 30.59 -3.14 -15.95
CA PRO A 42 29.89 -4.41 -16.07
C PRO A 42 28.93 -4.73 -14.91
N GLY A 43 29.15 -4.12 -13.74
CA GLY A 43 28.27 -4.22 -12.58
C GLY A 43 27.00 -3.36 -12.66
N CYS A 44 26.95 -2.39 -13.58
CA CYS A 44 25.75 -1.62 -13.85
C CYS A 44 24.89 -2.42 -14.84
N ALA A 45 23.82 -3.04 -14.34
CA ALA A 45 23.00 -3.94 -15.13
C ALA A 45 22.49 -3.23 -16.41
N PRO A 46 22.82 -3.74 -17.62
CA PRO A 46 22.26 -3.18 -18.84
C PRO A 46 20.75 -3.41 -18.88
N ASN A 47 20.03 -2.54 -19.58
CA ASN A 47 18.63 -2.77 -19.89
C ASN A 47 18.49 -4.10 -20.65
N LEU A 48 17.91 -5.10 -19.99
CA LEU A 48 17.67 -6.41 -20.57
C LEU A 48 16.56 -6.39 -21.64
N SER A 49 15.71 -5.35 -21.63
CA SER A 49 14.62 -5.15 -22.59
C SER A 49 14.22 -3.67 -22.64
N SER A 50 13.64 -3.23 -23.77
CA SER A 50 12.96 -1.93 -23.87
C SER A 50 11.75 -1.81 -22.96
N LYS A 51 11.31 -2.91 -22.32
CA LYS A 51 10.25 -2.96 -21.30
C LYS A 51 10.78 -3.10 -19.87
N SER A 52 12.10 -3.01 -19.66
CA SER A 52 12.70 -2.98 -18.32
C SER A 52 12.52 -1.61 -17.65
N TYR A 53 12.61 -1.57 -16.31
CA TYR A 53 12.28 -0.42 -15.47
C TYR A 53 13.12 0.84 -15.69
N GLN A 54 14.29 0.71 -16.31
CA GLN A 54 15.21 1.83 -16.49
C GLN A 54 15.25 2.28 -17.96
N LYS A 55 14.16 2.87 -18.46
CA LYS A 55 14.12 3.45 -19.80
C LYS A 55 14.90 4.77 -19.90
N SER A 56 16.22 4.68 -19.83
CA SER A 56 17.18 5.78 -20.08
C SER A 56 17.00 7.02 -19.19
N SER A 57 18.01 7.90 -19.20
CA SER A 57 17.95 9.20 -18.53
C SER A 57 16.73 10.04 -18.97
N PRO A 58 16.03 10.73 -18.06
CA PRO A 58 16.26 10.74 -16.61
C PRO A 58 15.85 9.40 -15.97
N TRP A 59 16.69 8.91 -15.07
CA TRP A 59 16.47 7.62 -14.40
C TRP A 59 15.39 7.75 -13.33
N ASN A 60 14.42 6.83 -13.35
CA ASN A 60 13.48 6.65 -12.25
C ASN A 60 14.23 6.28 -10.96
N ALA A 61 13.56 6.47 -9.82
CA ALA A 61 14.13 6.13 -8.52
C ALA A 61 14.60 4.67 -8.48
N SER A 62 15.80 4.45 -7.94
CA SER A 62 16.32 3.10 -7.71
C SER A 62 15.94 2.65 -6.30
N VAL A 63 15.26 1.51 -6.20
CA VAL A 63 14.76 0.98 -4.93
C VAL A 63 15.42 -0.38 -4.65
N GLY A 64 16.04 -0.54 -3.49
CA GLY A 64 16.70 -1.79 -3.09
C GLY A 64 15.71 -2.96 -3.02
N MET A 65 14.55 -2.76 -2.37
CA MET A 65 13.45 -3.71 -2.36
C MET A 65 12.10 -3.02 -2.51
N GLN A 66 11.40 -3.32 -3.61
CA GLN A 66 9.97 -3.02 -3.71
C GLN A 66 9.11 -4.08 -3.03
N THR A 67 7.93 -3.66 -2.56
CA THR A 67 6.92 -4.57 -1.99
C THR A 67 6.66 -5.75 -2.91
N ALA A 68 6.70 -6.94 -2.36
CA ALA A 68 6.27 -8.17 -3.00
C ALA A 68 4.78 -8.11 -3.38
N LEU A 69 4.43 -8.71 -4.52
CA LEU A 69 3.06 -8.81 -5.00
C LEU A 69 2.57 -10.25 -4.95
N PHE A 70 1.30 -10.40 -4.58
CA PHE A 70 0.62 -11.69 -4.49
C PHE A 70 -0.69 -11.63 -5.24
N ALA A 71 -0.74 -12.26 -6.41
CA ALA A 71 -1.89 -12.19 -7.31
C ALA A 71 -2.21 -13.56 -7.93
N ILE A 72 -3.39 -13.67 -8.52
CA ILE A 72 -3.81 -14.86 -9.25
C ILE A 72 -3.03 -15.00 -10.56
N ASP A 73 -2.60 -13.90 -11.16
CA ASP A 73 -1.71 -13.94 -12.31
C ASP A 73 -0.86 -12.67 -12.47
N PHE A 74 0.21 -12.81 -13.23
CA PHE A 74 1.09 -11.72 -13.64
C PHE A 74 1.28 -11.76 -15.15
N THR A 75 1.78 -10.67 -15.72
CA THR A 75 2.08 -10.64 -17.15
C THR A 75 3.13 -11.69 -17.53
N SER A 76 3.10 -12.12 -18.80
CA SER A 76 4.00 -13.12 -19.37
C SER A 76 5.46 -12.68 -19.51
N GLY A 77 5.80 -11.45 -19.10
CA GLY A 77 7.18 -10.98 -19.04
C GLY A 77 7.59 -10.01 -20.16
N PRO A 78 8.87 -9.59 -20.13
CA PRO A 78 9.36 -8.35 -20.74
C PRO A 78 9.39 -8.34 -22.27
N GLU A 79 9.06 -9.45 -22.92
CA GLU A 79 8.90 -9.56 -24.37
C GLU A 79 7.62 -8.86 -24.86
N MET A 80 6.56 -8.85 -24.03
CA MET A 80 5.25 -8.27 -24.39
C MET A 80 4.85 -7.09 -23.50
N LYS A 81 5.04 -7.22 -22.17
CA LYS A 81 4.61 -6.23 -21.17
C LYS A 81 5.65 -6.17 -20.03
N PRO A 82 5.70 -5.11 -19.22
CA PRO A 82 6.50 -5.14 -17.99
C PRO A 82 6.09 -6.36 -17.16
N TRP A 83 7.07 -7.11 -16.67
CA TRP A 83 6.91 -8.47 -16.13
C TRP A 83 6.21 -8.55 -14.76
N ASP A 84 5.95 -7.40 -14.17
CA ASP A 84 5.52 -7.22 -12.79
C ASP A 84 4.25 -6.40 -12.64
N HIS A 85 3.61 -6.13 -13.76
CA HIS A 85 2.19 -5.81 -13.74
C HIS A 85 1.40 -7.04 -13.28
N THR A 86 0.47 -6.80 -12.35
CA THR A 86 -0.58 -7.75 -12.03
C THR A 86 -1.47 -7.94 -13.25
N HIS A 87 -1.82 -9.19 -13.56
CA HIS A 87 -2.73 -9.56 -14.66
C HIS A 87 -3.85 -10.50 -14.14
N GLY A 88 -4.22 -10.28 -12.89
CA GLY A 88 -5.18 -11.06 -12.12
C GLY A 88 -5.33 -10.44 -10.73
N TYR A 89 -6.45 -10.73 -10.07
CA TYR A 89 -6.75 -10.09 -8.78
C TYR A 89 -5.72 -10.45 -7.71
N ALA A 90 -5.51 -9.52 -6.78
CA ALA A 90 -4.72 -9.74 -5.60
C ALA A 90 -5.27 -10.88 -4.73
N THR A 91 -4.37 -11.63 -4.09
CA THR A 91 -4.76 -12.64 -3.08
C THR A 91 -5.16 -11.95 -1.77
N ALA A 92 -6.04 -12.54 -0.97
CA ALA A 92 -6.38 -12.02 0.35
C ALA A 92 -5.29 -12.32 1.40
N GLN A 93 -4.49 -13.37 1.18
CA GLN A 93 -3.49 -13.86 2.14
C GLN A 93 -2.04 -13.68 1.63
N GLY A 94 -1.73 -12.60 0.92
CA GLY A 94 -0.34 -12.27 0.59
C GLY A 94 0.41 -11.68 1.79
N VAL A 95 1.62 -12.16 2.07
CA VAL A 95 2.51 -11.58 3.10
C VAL A 95 3.98 -11.78 2.75
N MET A 96 4.79 -10.76 3.04
CA MET A 96 6.25 -10.86 2.98
C MET A 96 6.85 -10.71 4.38
N ARG A 97 7.79 -11.59 4.72
CA ARG A 97 8.59 -11.49 5.94
C ARG A 97 10.06 -11.30 5.60
N VAL A 98 10.66 -10.23 6.08
CA VAL A 98 12.07 -9.91 5.89
C VAL A 98 12.75 -9.94 7.25
N SER A 99 13.85 -10.67 7.36
CA SER A 99 14.57 -10.80 8.63
C SER A 99 16.08 -10.89 8.43
N GLY A 100 16.87 -10.30 9.31
CA GLY A 100 18.33 -10.44 9.28
C GLY A 100 19.01 -9.75 8.10
N VAL A 101 18.32 -8.81 7.43
CA VAL A 101 18.85 -8.12 6.23
C VAL A 101 19.51 -6.82 6.65
N THR A 102 20.71 -6.57 6.10
CA THR A 102 21.38 -5.27 6.22
C THR A 102 21.01 -4.36 5.05
N LEU A 103 20.52 -3.16 5.35
CA LEU A 103 20.34 -2.06 4.39
C LEU A 103 21.53 -1.11 4.53
N ALA A 104 22.30 -0.92 3.45
CA ALA A 104 23.55 -0.16 3.50
C ALA A 104 23.70 0.88 2.37
N GLY A 105 24.06 2.11 2.72
CA GLY A 105 24.52 3.11 1.75
C GLY A 105 23.44 3.60 0.78
N PHE A 106 22.30 4.03 1.29
CA PHE A 106 21.22 4.64 0.50
C PHE A 106 21.14 6.14 0.82
N ASP A 107 21.38 6.99 -0.19
CA ASP A 107 21.52 8.44 -0.01
C ASP A 107 20.22 9.23 -0.26
N GLY A 108 19.19 8.62 -0.87
CA GLY A 108 17.85 9.20 -0.97
C GLY A 108 17.64 10.08 -2.20
N PRO A 109 16.73 11.08 -2.12
CA PRO A 109 16.36 11.93 -3.24
C PRO A 109 17.55 12.63 -3.89
N GLY A 110 17.57 12.68 -5.22
CA GLY A 110 18.63 13.34 -6.00
C GLY A 110 19.98 12.59 -6.04
N ALA A 111 20.11 11.47 -5.32
CA ALA A 111 21.27 10.60 -5.45
C ALA A 111 21.40 10.06 -6.90
N CYS A 112 22.64 9.94 -7.38
CA CYS A 112 22.99 9.53 -8.75
C CYS A 112 22.35 10.34 -9.90
N GLY A 113 21.93 11.59 -9.67
CA GLY A 113 21.44 12.48 -10.74
C GLY A 113 20.11 12.04 -11.37
N GLY A 114 19.40 11.10 -10.74
CA GLY A 114 18.03 10.70 -11.06
C GLY A 114 17.06 11.08 -9.95
N GLU A 115 15.92 10.38 -9.87
CA GLU A 115 14.90 10.64 -8.83
C GLU A 115 15.33 10.19 -7.42
N GLY A 116 16.46 9.48 -7.29
CA GLY A 116 17.08 9.11 -6.02
C GLY A 116 17.32 7.62 -5.85
N VAL A 117 17.93 7.25 -4.72
CA VAL A 117 18.26 5.86 -4.38
C VAL A 117 17.76 5.54 -2.97
N PHE A 118 16.83 4.59 -2.87
CA PHE A 118 16.06 4.31 -1.67
C PHE A 118 16.13 2.83 -1.28
N ALA A 119 16.06 2.53 0.01
CA ALA A 119 16.21 1.17 0.51
C ALA A 119 14.97 0.32 0.23
N LEU A 120 13.80 0.83 0.59
CA LEU A 120 12.50 0.16 0.47
C LEU A 120 11.53 1.02 -0.35
N GLY A 121 10.53 0.41 -0.96
CA GLY A 121 9.47 1.16 -1.64
C GLY A 121 8.23 0.33 -1.92
N ASN A 122 7.10 0.99 -2.15
CA ASN A 122 5.90 0.30 -2.62
C ASN A 122 6.02 0.02 -4.13
N HIS A 123 5.16 -0.86 -4.62
CA HIS A 123 5.13 -1.21 -6.03
C HIS A 123 4.12 -0.34 -6.77
N GLN A 124 4.59 0.41 -7.77
CA GLN A 124 3.75 1.34 -8.51
C GLN A 124 2.71 0.66 -9.41
N PHE A 125 2.94 -0.58 -9.87
CA PHE A 125 1.98 -1.34 -10.71
C PHE A 125 1.19 -2.38 -9.91
N ALA A 126 0.84 -2.04 -8.67
CA ALA A 126 0.01 -2.87 -7.80
C ALA A 126 -1.34 -2.18 -7.56
N PRO A 127 -2.25 -2.16 -8.56
CA PRO A 127 -3.44 -1.30 -8.56
C PRO A 127 -4.40 -1.60 -7.41
N ASP A 128 -4.54 -2.87 -7.03
CA ASP A 128 -5.60 -3.30 -6.10
C ASP A 128 -5.18 -3.29 -4.65
N ALA A 129 -4.00 -3.85 -4.36
CA ALA A 129 -3.56 -4.14 -3.00
C ALA A 129 -2.05 -4.00 -2.85
N SER A 130 -1.63 -3.48 -1.70
CA SER A 130 -0.27 -3.61 -1.20
C SER A 130 -0.29 -4.56 0.00
N HIS A 131 0.24 -5.77 -0.18
CA HIS A 131 0.27 -6.78 0.88
C HIS A 131 1.24 -6.40 2.00
N PRO A 132 1.01 -6.83 3.25
CA PRO A 132 1.87 -6.54 4.39
C PRO A 132 3.32 -7.05 4.24
N HIS A 133 4.26 -6.19 4.62
CA HIS A 133 5.68 -6.51 4.78
C HIS A 133 6.07 -6.42 6.25
N PHE A 134 6.49 -7.53 6.85
CA PHE A 134 6.97 -7.58 8.22
C PHE A 134 8.49 -7.65 8.26
N PHE A 135 9.12 -6.80 9.05
CA PHE A 135 10.56 -6.68 9.19
C PHE A 135 10.99 -7.01 10.62
N SER A 136 12.14 -7.67 10.76
CA SER A 136 12.73 -8.02 12.06
C SER A 136 14.23 -8.21 11.90
N GLU A 137 15.01 -8.08 12.97
CA GLU A 137 16.46 -8.29 12.97
C GLU A 137 17.17 -7.52 11.84
N MET A 138 16.66 -6.34 11.51
CA MET A 138 17.18 -5.50 10.44
C MET A 138 18.41 -4.74 10.91
N ASN A 139 19.33 -4.45 9.98
CA ASN A 139 20.50 -3.65 10.27
C ASN A 139 20.58 -2.49 9.29
N VAL A 140 20.48 -1.25 9.76
CA VAL A 140 20.46 -0.04 8.93
C VAL A 140 21.78 0.70 9.08
N VAL A 141 22.59 0.74 8.03
CA VAL A 141 23.96 1.28 8.07
C VAL A 141 24.16 2.33 6.98
N GLY A 142 24.28 3.60 7.35
CA GLY A 142 24.50 4.67 6.37
C GLY A 142 23.36 4.79 5.37
N VAL A 143 22.12 4.68 5.85
CA VAL A 143 20.90 4.99 5.10
C VAL A 143 20.40 6.34 5.59
N ALA A 144 20.33 7.32 4.71
CA ALA A 144 19.72 8.60 5.06
C ALA A 144 18.23 8.39 5.39
N ALA A 145 17.69 9.13 6.36
CA ALA A 145 16.28 9.02 6.73
C ALA A 145 15.32 9.15 5.52
N PRO A 146 15.45 10.16 4.63
CA PRO A 146 14.61 10.25 3.44
C PRO A 146 14.91 9.20 2.37
N ALA A 147 15.95 8.38 2.55
CA ALA A 147 16.29 7.26 1.67
C ALA A 147 15.66 5.94 2.12
N MET A 148 15.02 5.88 3.29
CA MET A 148 14.49 4.61 3.79
C MET A 148 13.35 4.10 2.92
N PHE A 149 12.39 4.97 2.59
CA PHE A 149 11.19 4.61 1.84
C PHE A 149 11.01 5.49 0.61
N HIS A 150 10.72 4.86 -0.53
CA HIS A 150 10.20 5.50 -1.72
C HIS A 150 8.76 5.05 -1.94
N LEU A 151 7.81 5.87 -1.49
CA LEU A 151 6.39 5.57 -1.57
C LEU A 151 5.75 6.43 -2.65
N ILE A 152 5.15 5.76 -3.63
CA ILE A 152 4.59 6.36 -4.84
C ILE A 152 3.06 6.26 -4.77
N ALA A 153 2.38 7.31 -5.24
CA ALA A 153 0.94 7.30 -5.38
C ALA A 153 0.49 6.39 -6.55
N PRO A 154 -0.77 5.94 -6.59
CA PRO A 154 -1.29 5.20 -7.73
C PRO A 154 -1.32 6.07 -8.99
N ASP A 155 -1.16 5.43 -10.15
CA ASP A 155 -1.19 6.10 -11.44
C ASP A 155 -2.57 6.76 -11.66
N PRO A 156 -2.65 8.10 -11.81
CA PRO A 156 -3.92 8.80 -12.06
C PRO A 156 -4.65 8.34 -13.31
N ASP A 157 -3.93 7.78 -14.29
CA ASP A 157 -4.51 7.33 -15.56
C ASP A 157 -5.37 6.08 -15.38
N TRP A 158 -5.23 5.33 -14.28
CA TRP A 158 -6.10 4.19 -13.97
C TRP A 158 -7.52 4.57 -13.56
N ARG A 159 -7.80 5.86 -13.36
CA ARG A 159 -9.16 6.35 -13.20
C ARG A 159 -9.82 6.47 -14.57
N ASN A 160 -10.32 5.34 -15.06
CA ASN A 160 -11.09 5.22 -16.29
C ASN A 160 -11.96 3.95 -16.29
N GLU A 161 -12.88 3.87 -17.23
CA GLU A 161 -13.85 2.78 -17.39
C GLU A 161 -13.24 1.39 -17.70
N ASN A 162 -11.97 1.29 -18.10
CA ASN A 162 -11.28 0.02 -18.33
C ASN A 162 -10.46 -0.46 -17.13
N ASP A 163 -10.29 0.37 -16.09
CA ASP A 163 -9.42 0.10 -14.95
C ASP A 163 -10.25 0.13 -13.65
N CYS A 164 -9.94 0.97 -12.65
CA CYS A 164 -10.72 1.04 -11.40
C CYS A 164 -12.02 1.87 -11.49
N GLY A 165 -12.32 2.44 -12.66
CA GLY A 165 -13.53 3.25 -12.88
C GLY A 165 -13.36 4.73 -12.54
N ASP A 166 -14.32 5.54 -13.00
CA ASP A 166 -14.33 7.00 -12.83
C ASP A 166 -15.05 7.45 -11.55
N ALA A 167 -14.86 6.71 -10.45
CA ALA A 167 -15.59 6.96 -9.21
C ALA A 167 -15.18 8.30 -8.57
N VAL A 168 -16.16 9.09 -8.17
CA VAL A 168 -15.96 10.36 -7.46
C VAL A 168 -16.77 10.32 -6.17
N PHE A 169 -16.12 10.66 -5.06
CA PHE A 169 -16.77 10.83 -3.77
C PHE A 169 -16.98 12.31 -3.47
N THR A 170 -18.21 12.72 -3.16
CA THR A 170 -18.50 14.09 -2.73
C THR A 170 -18.43 14.17 -1.21
N ARG A 171 -17.48 14.94 -0.70
CA ARG A 171 -17.30 15.16 0.74
C ARG A 171 -18.43 16.01 1.32
N GLY A 172 -18.56 15.99 2.64
CA GLY A 172 -19.58 16.78 3.35
C GLY A 172 -19.49 18.30 3.15
N ASP A 173 -18.32 18.81 2.74
CA ASP A 173 -18.11 20.23 2.39
C ASP A 173 -18.44 20.55 0.90
N GLY A 174 -18.91 19.55 0.14
CA GLY A 174 -19.21 19.66 -1.28
C GLY A 174 -18.01 19.50 -2.21
N SER A 175 -16.79 19.32 -1.68
CA SER A 175 -15.61 19.05 -2.49
C SER A 175 -15.66 17.64 -3.10
N ALA A 176 -15.21 17.52 -4.34
CA ALA A 176 -15.09 16.24 -5.03
C ALA A 176 -13.72 15.62 -4.77
N LEU A 177 -13.73 14.32 -4.43
CA LEU A 177 -12.56 13.47 -4.33
C LEU A 177 -12.62 12.43 -5.47
N PRO A 178 -11.81 12.60 -6.52
CA PRO A 178 -11.64 11.56 -7.52
C PRO A 178 -10.96 10.35 -6.88
N LEU A 179 -11.61 9.20 -6.93
CA LEU A 179 -11.06 7.96 -6.40
C LEU A 179 -10.18 7.30 -7.46
N ASN A 180 -9.04 6.78 -7.02
CA ASN A 180 -8.12 6.04 -7.86
C ASN A 180 -8.02 4.59 -7.39
N CYS A 181 -7.27 3.76 -8.11
CA CYS A 181 -6.95 2.41 -7.69
C CYS A 181 -6.16 2.49 -6.37
N ALA A 182 -6.54 1.67 -5.40
CA ALA A 182 -6.18 1.90 -4.01
C ALA A 182 -4.79 1.37 -3.62
N GLY A 183 -4.27 0.35 -4.30
CA GLY A 183 -3.16 -0.46 -3.83
C GLY A 183 -1.92 0.33 -3.39
N PRO A 184 -1.34 1.22 -4.22
CA PRO A 184 -0.12 1.94 -3.84
C PRO A 184 -0.31 2.89 -2.64
N ARG A 185 -1.52 3.43 -2.42
CA ARG A 185 -1.83 4.26 -1.23
C ARG A 185 -1.90 3.44 0.06
N HIS A 186 -2.10 2.13 0.00
CA HIS A 186 -2.29 1.25 1.16
C HIS A 186 -1.03 0.46 1.53
N SER A 187 0.15 0.99 1.22
CA SER A 187 1.40 0.35 1.59
C SER A 187 1.52 0.13 3.11
N TYR A 188 1.94 -1.07 3.49
CA TYR A 188 2.00 -1.51 4.89
C TYR A 188 3.35 -2.17 5.20
N PHE A 189 4.20 -1.46 5.95
CA PHE A 189 5.51 -1.96 6.39
C PHE A 189 5.57 -1.96 7.91
N ARG A 190 5.58 -3.14 8.54
CA ARG A 190 5.61 -3.29 9.99
C ARG A 190 6.98 -3.74 10.46
N ASP A 191 7.60 -2.93 11.30
CA ASP A 191 8.82 -3.24 12.02
C ASP A 191 8.47 -3.96 13.33
N VAL A 192 8.59 -5.28 13.32
CA VAL A 192 8.08 -6.15 14.39
C VAL A 192 8.85 -5.95 15.70
N ASP A 193 10.15 -5.70 15.62
CA ASP A 193 11.04 -5.62 16.79
C ASP A 193 11.72 -4.25 16.96
N GLY A 194 11.47 -3.30 16.06
CA GLY A 194 11.99 -1.93 16.15
C GLY A 194 13.36 -1.75 15.50
N THR A 195 13.93 -2.79 14.90
CA THR A 195 15.28 -2.77 14.33
C THR A 195 15.38 -2.05 12.99
N LEU A 196 14.27 -1.88 12.27
CA LEU A 196 14.24 -1.15 10.99
C LEU A 196 14.09 0.37 11.19
N LEU A 197 13.16 0.79 12.04
CA LEU A 197 12.70 2.17 12.17
C LEU A 197 13.27 2.86 13.41
N GLY A 198 13.70 2.10 14.42
CA GLY A 198 14.07 2.66 15.73
C GLY A 198 12.90 3.30 16.50
N ALA A 199 11.66 3.18 16.00
CA ALA A 199 10.46 3.79 16.57
C ALA A 199 9.78 2.92 17.66
N GLY A 200 10.36 1.76 17.97
CA GLY A 200 9.87 0.78 18.92
C GLY A 200 9.19 -0.44 18.25
N PRO A 201 9.10 -1.59 18.95
CA PRO A 201 8.53 -2.82 18.40
C PRO A 201 7.08 -2.67 17.93
N GLY A 202 6.77 -3.24 16.77
CA GLY A 202 5.44 -3.21 16.15
C GLY A 202 5.10 -1.90 15.44
N SER A 203 6.04 -0.97 15.29
CA SER A 203 5.80 0.28 14.57
C SER A 203 5.53 0.01 13.09
N THR A 204 4.56 0.70 12.51
CA THR A 204 4.12 0.48 11.11
C THR A 204 4.22 1.77 10.31
N VAL A 205 4.91 1.72 9.16
CA VAL A 205 4.83 2.77 8.14
C VAL A 205 3.64 2.50 7.25
N LEU A 206 2.76 3.49 7.16
CA LEU A 206 1.44 3.37 6.59
C LEU A 206 1.24 4.37 5.45
N GLY A 207 0.88 3.83 4.29
CA GLY A 207 0.44 4.54 3.09
C GLY A 207 1.43 5.55 2.50
N ARG A 208 0.94 6.29 1.50
CA ARG A 208 1.61 7.46 0.92
C ARG A 208 0.65 8.65 0.98
N PHE A 209 1.08 9.75 1.57
CA PHE A 209 0.29 10.98 1.70
C PHE A 209 1.07 12.19 1.21
N ASP A 210 0.39 13.15 0.57
CA ASP A 210 1.04 14.31 -0.04
C ASP A 210 1.48 15.36 0.98
N SER A 211 0.87 15.36 2.15
CA SER A 211 1.18 16.28 3.23
C SER A 211 0.64 15.77 4.56
N ALA A 212 1.11 16.39 5.65
CA ALA A 212 0.64 16.12 7.00
C ALA A 212 -0.83 16.50 7.18
N HIS A 213 -1.72 15.59 6.83
CA HIS A 213 -3.14 15.69 7.12
C HIS A 213 -3.60 14.37 7.71
N TYR A 214 -4.03 14.39 8.97
CA TYR A 214 -4.77 13.27 9.52
C TYR A 214 -6.06 13.21 8.71
N ALA A 215 -6.23 12.15 7.90
CA ALA A 215 -7.22 12.05 6.83
C ALA A 215 -8.53 12.74 7.23
N THR A 216 -8.85 13.85 6.58
CA THR A 216 -9.99 14.70 6.91
C THR A 216 -11.27 14.01 6.44
N LEU A 217 -12.24 13.76 7.34
CA LEU A 217 -13.65 13.35 7.15
C LEU A 217 -13.96 12.15 6.24
N GLN A 218 -13.27 12.01 5.11
CA GLN A 218 -13.41 11.07 4.01
C GLN A 218 -12.26 11.34 3.02
N ASP A 219 -11.21 10.53 3.04
CA ASP A 219 -10.17 10.50 2.01
C ASP A 219 -9.84 9.06 1.59
N GLN A 220 -9.20 8.91 0.44
CA GLN A 220 -8.74 7.61 -0.04
C GLN A 220 -7.34 7.32 0.48
N GLY A 221 -7.20 6.21 1.20
CA GLY A 221 -5.95 5.81 1.83
C GLY A 221 -6.15 5.49 3.31
N PRO A 222 -5.14 4.85 3.90
CA PRO A 222 -5.30 4.25 5.20
C PRO A 222 -5.49 5.29 6.31
N GLY A 223 -6.49 5.09 7.18
CA GLY A 223 -6.79 6.02 8.27
C GLY A 223 -5.67 6.09 9.31
N ALA A 224 -5.05 7.26 9.48
CA ALA A 224 -3.99 7.50 10.46
C ALA A 224 -4.50 8.25 11.70
N VAL A 225 -4.64 7.56 12.84
CA VAL A 225 -5.13 8.15 14.09
C VAL A 225 -4.09 9.12 14.68
N PRO A 226 -4.41 10.40 14.89
CA PRO A 226 -3.44 11.37 15.40
C PRO A 226 -2.97 11.03 16.82
N GLY A 227 -1.69 11.21 17.11
CA GLY A 227 -1.09 10.80 18.39
C GLY A 227 -0.40 9.45 18.25
N PRO A 228 -1.14 8.31 18.20
CA PRO A 228 -0.56 7.00 17.92
C PRO A 228 0.18 6.93 16.59
N CYS A 229 -0.31 7.62 15.56
CA CYS A 229 0.35 7.79 14.27
C CYS A 229 0.96 9.18 14.15
N GLN A 230 2.24 9.23 13.79
CA GLN A 230 3.01 10.47 13.60
C GLN A 230 3.41 10.63 12.14
N TRP A 231 3.25 11.84 11.61
CA TRP A 231 3.70 12.18 10.27
C TRP A 231 5.23 12.17 10.20
N SER A 232 5.77 11.54 9.14
CA SER A 232 7.19 11.59 8.80
C SER A 232 7.37 12.29 7.46
N GLU A 233 8.01 13.46 7.47
CA GLU A 233 8.40 14.17 6.24
C GLU A 233 9.42 13.36 5.43
N ASP A 234 10.32 12.66 6.11
CA ASP A 234 11.32 11.80 5.47
C ASP A 234 10.68 10.67 4.66
N PHE A 235 9.57 10.11 5.15
CA PHE A 235 8.92 8.96 4.49
C PHE A 235 7.72 9.36 3.63
N THR A 236 7.24 10.61 3.75
CA THR A 236 5.94 11.06 3.20
C THR A 236 4.78 10.13 3.58
N ALA A 237 4.81 9.66 4.83
CA ALA A 237 3.91 8.63 5.36
C ALA A 237 3.69 8.78 6.87
N TYR A 238 2.75 8.00 7.40
CA TYR A 238 2.54 7.92 8.84
C TYR A 238 3.30 6.75 9.46
N VAL A 239 3.91 6.99 10.61
CA VAL A 239 4.50 5.96 11.47
C VAL A 239 3.59 5.76 12.68
N CYS A 240 2.89 4.64 12.72
CA CYS A 240 1.96 4.27 13.79
C CYS A 240 2.63 3.33 14.79
N ARG A 241 2.54 3.65 16.09
CA ARG A 241 3.14 2.83 17.15
C ARG A 241 2.15 1.84 17.71
N ARG A 242 2.57 0.57 17.80
CA ARG A 242 1.76 -0.48 18.43
C ARG A 242 1.47 -0.15 19.88
N GLY A 243 0.21 -0.32 20.26
CA GLY A 243 -0.24 -0.13 21.63
C GLY A 243 -0.37 1.32 22.10
N ALA A 244 -0.06 2.30 21.24
CA ALA A 244 -0.31 3.70 21.53
C ALA A 244 -1.81 4.03 21.40
N THR A 245 -2.31 4.78 22.38
CA THR A 245 -3.68 5.30 22.39
C THR A 245 -3.69 6.82 22.57
N THR A 246 -4.78 7.45 22.17
CA THR A 246 -5.02 8.87 22.45
C THR A 246 -6.42 9.11 23.01
N THR A 247 -6.53 10.07 23.92
CA THR A 247 -7.80 10.66 24.37
C THR A 247 -7.86 12.17 24.12
N ASP A 248 -6.75 12.76 23.67
CA ASP A 248 -6.57 14.19 23.56
C ASP A 248 -6.26 14.53 22.10
N LEU A 249 -7.33 14.80 21.37
CA LEU A 249 -7.23 15.45 20.08
C LEU A 249 -7.94 16.78 20.22
N ASN A 250 -7.18 17.88 20.11
CA ASN A 250 -7.70 19.25 19.94
C ASN A 250 -8.43 19.44 18.60
N SER A 251 -8.88 18.36 17.99
CA SER A 251 -9.49 18.28 16.69
C SER A 251 -10.75 17.43 16.86
N GLY A 252 -11.91 17.94 16.42
CA GLY A 252 -13.25 17.41 16.72
C GLY A 252 -13.59 16.04 16.13
N TRP A 253 -12.58 15.20 15.90
CA TRP A 253 -12.62 13.90 15.24
C TRP A 253 -12.77 12.74 16.21
N LEU A 254 -12.72 13.00 17.51
CA LEU A 254 -12.87 11.95 18.51
C LEU A 254 -14.31 11.42 18.52
N PRO A 255 -14.50 10.08 18.57
CA PRO A 255 -15.79 9.48 18.86
C PRO A 255 -16.37 10.08 20.15
N SER A 256 -17.68 10.33 20.13
CA SER A 256 -18.42 10.78 21.30
C SER A 256 -19.53 9.76 21.61
N PRO A 257 -19.49 9.08 22.77
CA PRO A 257 -18.51 9.23 23.84
C PRO A 257 -17.13 8.64 23.50
N MET A 258 -16.08 9.21 24.09
CA MET A 258 -14.71 8.66 23.99
C MET A 258 -14.64 7.28 24.66
N PRO A 259 -13.98 6.27 24.04
CA PRO A 259 -13.70 5.00 24.70
C PRO A 259 -12.84 5.21 25.96
N PRO A 260 -13.13 4.54 27.09
CA PRO A 260 -12.34 4.67 28.32
C PRO A 260 -10.85 4.33 28.17
N ALA A 261 -10.52 3.43 27.22
CA ALA A 261 -9.13 3.04 26.91
C ALA A 261 -8.44 3.99 25.91
N GLY A 262 -9.13 5.03 25.43
CA GLY A 262 -8.71 5.87 24.32
C GLY A 262 -8.89 5.21 22.96
N ILE A 263 -8.43 5.91 21.92
CA ILE A 263 -8.42 5.44 20.54
C ILE A 263 -7.07 4.83 20.23
N TRP A 264 -7.08 3.59 19.78
CA TRP A 264 -5.90 2.86 19.33
C TRP A 264 -5.55 3.29 17.90
N GLY A 265 -4.25 3.36 17.61
CA GLY A 265 -3.79 3.62 16.25
C GLY A 265 -3.00 2.49 15.62
N ASP A 266 -3.09 1.26 16.14
CA ASP A 266 -2.39 0.11 15.57
C ASP A 266 -3.10 -0.43 14.32
N PRO A 267 -2.61 -0.15 13.10
CA PRO A 267 -3.31 -0.52 11.87
C PRO A 267 -3.14 -2.01 11.59
N GLN A 268 -4.19 -2.64 11.06
CA GLN A 268 -4.15 -4.03 10.61
C GLN A 268 -4.81 -4.13 9.23
N LEU A 269 -4.25 -4.99 8.37
CA LEU A 269 -4.86 -5.29 7.07
C LEU A 269 -6.20 -5.98 7.27
N PHE A 270 -7.23 -5.46 6.63
CA PHE A 270 -8.55 -6.04 6.54
C PHE A 270 -9.00 -6.10 5.09
N VAL A 271 -9.67 -7.19 4.71
CA VAL A 271 -10.23 -7.34 3.35
C VAL A 271 -11.72 -7.66 3.44
N LEU A 272 -12.53 -6.88 2.74
CA LEU A 272 -13.95 -7.13 2.55
C LEU A 272 -14.16 -7.73 1.16
N GLU A 273 -14.67 -8.95 1.08
CA GLU A 273 -14.92 -9.67 -0.18
C GLU A 273 -16.43 -9.91 -0.35
N SER A 274 -17.00 -9.53 -1.49
CA SER A 274 -18.33 -9.99 -1.90
C SER A 274 -18.27 -11.46 -2.36
N ARG A 275 -19.23 -12.27 -1.91
CA ARG A 275 -19.39 -13.68 -2.29
C ARG A 275 -20.69 -13.93 -3.04
N ASP A 276 -21.36 -12.85 -3.45
CA ASP A 276 -22.54 -12.96 -4.30
C ASP A 276 -22.16 -13.49 -5.70
N PRO A 277 -23.06 -14.20 -6.39
CA PRO A 277 -22.77 -14.75 -7.72
C PRO A 277 -22.38 -13.70 -8.78
N ASP A 278 -22.78 -12.45 -8.58
CA ASP A 278 -22.54 -11.30 -9.45
C ASP A 278 -21.33 -10.45 -9.01
N SER A 279 -20.42 -11.01 -8.20
CA SER A 279 -19.34 -10.25 -7.55
C SER A 279 -18.36 -9.54 -8.49
N GLU A 280 -18.30 -9.91 -9.77
CA GLU A 280 -17.52 -9.18 -10.78
C GLU A 280 -18.35 -8.17 -11.57
N ASP A 281 -19.67 -8.36 -11.65
CA ASP A 281 -20.53 -7.55 -12.51
C ASP A 281 -21.13 -6.37 -11.74
N ARG A 282 -21.40 -6.55 -10.45
CA ARG A 282 -21.88 -5.48 -9.57
C ARG A 282 -20.72 -4.82 -8.87
N ASN A 283 -20.53 -3.53 -9.14
CA ASN A 283 -19.68 -2.65 -8.36
C ASN A 283 -20.53 -1.79 -7.41
N PHE A 284 -20.33 -1.92 -6.10
CA PHE A 284 -20.99 -1.12 -5.08
C PHE A 284 -20.03 -0.15 -4.36
N SER A 285 -18.85 0.10 -4.94
CA SER A 285 -17.96 1.16 -4.50
C SER A 285 -18.63 2.54 -4.59
N PRO A 286 -18.23 3.52 -3.78
CA PRO A 286 -17.24 3.39 -2.70
C PRO A 286 -17.75 2.62 -1.47
N VAL A 287 -16.83 2.01 -0.74
CA VAL A 287 -17.05 1.55 0.63
C VAL A 287 -16.24 2.44 1.55
N ILE A 288 -16.83 2.94 2.62
CA ILE A 288 -16.14 3.81 3.58
C ILE A 288 -15.88 2.99 4.85
N ALA A 289 -14.62 2.91 5.25
CA ALA A 289 -14.20 2.28 6.49
C ALA A 289 -13.82 3.35 7.51
N GLU A 290 -14.53 3.41 8.64
CA GLU A 290 -14.34 4.44 9.67
C GLU A 290 -13.97 3.81 11.00
N ALA A 291 -12.85 4.21 11.59
CA ALA A 291 -12.43 3.76 12.91
C ALA A 291 -11.68 4.86 13.63
N GLY A 292 -11.93 5.05 14.92
CA GLY A 292 -11.16 5.99 15.73
C GLY A 292 -11.18 7.44 15.24
N GLY A 293 -12.26 7.86 14.56
CA GLY A 293 -12.39 9.22 14.05
C GLY A 293 -11.77 9.48 12.68
N VAL A 294 -11.15 8.47 12.06
CA VAL A 294 -10.58 8.54 10.71
C VAL A 294 -11.33 7.62 9.76
N SER A 295 -11.23 7.91 8.47
CA SER A 295 -11.94 7.22 7.40
C SER A 295 -11.00 6.82 6.26
N ASP A 296 -11.30 5.72 5.59
CA ASP A 296 -10.67 5.28 4.35
C ASP A 296 -11.77 4.99 3.30
N ILE A 297 -11.67 5.62 2.13
CA ILE A 297 -12.61 5.43 1.01
C ILE A 297 -12.03 4.48 -0.02
N LEU A 298 -12.73 3.36 -0.21
CA LEU A 298 -12.26 2.22 -0.96
C LEU A 298 -13.04 2.02 -2.24
N VAL A 299 -12.32 1.66 -3.29
CA VAL A 299 -12.88 1.25 -4.59
C VAL A 299 -12.75 -0.25 -4.77
N ALA A 300 -13.56 -0.82 -5.66
CA ALA A 300 -13.43 -2.21 -6.08
C ALA A 300 -12.09 -2.42 -6.82
N ALA A 301 -11.70 -3.69 -6.97
CA ALA A 301 -10.50 -4.03 -7.73
C ALA A 301 -10.57 -3.48 -9.16
N MET A 302 -9.40 -3.15 -9.71
CA MET A 302 -9.17 -2.94 -11.12
C MET A 302 -9.69 -4.14 -11.90
N ASP A 303 -10.24 -3.85 -13.07
CA ASP A 303 -10.60 -4.86 -14.04
C ASP A 303 -9.35 -5.66 -14.50
N GLN A 304 -9.46 -6.98 -14.43
CA GLN A 304 -8.43 -7.93 -14.87
C GLN A 304 -8.96 -8.87 -15.98
N GLY A 305 -10.20 -8.69 -16.43
CA GLY A 305 -10.86 -9.57 -17.40
C GLY A 305 -10.61 -9.17 -18.85
N TRP A 306 -10.57 -10.14 -19.76
CA TRP A 306 -10.45 -9.90 -21.21
C TRP A 306 -11.66 -10.46 -21.97
N CYS A 307 -12.48 -9.59 -22.57
CA CYS A 307 -13.74 -9.93 -23.24
C CYS A 307 -13.67 -9.56 -24.71
N PHE A 308 -13.83 -10.54 -25.60
CA PHE A 308 -14.07 -10.34 -27.04
C PHE A 308 -13.28 -9.18 -27.70
N ALA A 309 -11.98 -9.08 -27.36
CA ALA A 309 -11.00 -8.09 -27.82
C ALA A 309 -10.91 -6.73 -27.10
N TYR A 310 -11.56 -6.55 -25.94
CA TYR A 310 -11.41 -5.39 -25.04
C TYR A 310 -11.40 -5.82 -23.56
N THR A 311 -11.02 -4.93 -22.64
CA THR A 311 -11.07 -5.20 -21.19
C THR A 311 -12.53 -5.37 -20.75
N CYS A 312 -12.86 -6.49 -20.10
CA CYS A 312 -14.22 -6.80 -19.67
C CYS A 312 -14.61 -5.87 -18.53
N GLN A 313 -15.69 -5.09 -18.53
CA GLN A 313 -16.11 -4.33 -17.32
C GLN A 313 -16.58 -5.21 -16.15
N LYS A 314 -15.66 -5.98 -15.57
CA LYS A 314 -15.80 -7.04 -14.58
C LYS A 314 -14.79 -6.74 -13.49
N ARG A 315 -15.26 -6.12 -12.43
CA ARG A 315 -14.45 -5.67 -11.30
C ARG A 315 -14.82 -6.51 -10.10
N LEU A 316 -13.85 -7.23 -9.57
CA LEU A 316 -14.06 -7.97 -8.35
C LEU A 316 -14.40 -7.01 -7.21
N SER A 317 -15.62 -7.13 -6.67
CA SER A 317 -16.08 -6.40 -5.48
C SER A 317 -15.38 -6.90 -4.22
N THR A 318 -14.08 -6.60 -4.14
CA THR A 318 -13.20 -6.81 -2.99
C THR A 318 -12.48 -5.51 -2.67
N PHE A 319 -12.35 -5.20 -1.39
CA PHE A 319 -11.82 -3.94 -0.90
C PHE A 319 -10.71 -4.24 0.11
N TRP A 320 -9.49 -3.79 -0.19
CA TRP A 320 -8.32 -3.92 0.67
C TRP A 320 -8.12 -2.63 1.43
N MET A 321 -8.16 -2.70 2.75
CA MET A 321 -7.98 -1.55 3.62
C MET A 321 -7.06 -1.88 4.79
N THR A 322 -6.57 -0.85 5.45
CA THR A 322 -5.89 -1.01 6.73
C THR A 322 -6.57 -0.09 7.72
N ALA A 323 -7.01 -0.65 8.84
CA ALA A 323 -7.76 0.08 9.84
C ALA A 323 -7.14 -0.11 11.23
N PRO A 324 -7.17 0.92 12.09
CA PRO A 324 -6.75 0.77 13.47
C PRO A 324 -7.68 -0.16 14.24
N MET A 325 -7.13 -1.18 14.90
CA MET A 325 -7.89 -2.20 15.63
C MET A 325 -7.94 -1.93 17.15
N GLY A 326 -8.78 -2.67 17.88
CA GLY A 326 -9.03 -2.44 19.31
C GLY A 326 -10.20 -1.48 19.60
N GLN A 327 -10.96 -1.11 18.57
CA GLN A 327 -12.15 -0.28 18.64
C GLN A 327 -13.18 -0.66 17.57
N GLU A 328 -14.36 -0.04 17.60
CA GLU A 328 -15.37 -0.24 16.57
C GLU A 328 -14.88 0.28 15.21
N LEU A 329 -14.96 -0.59 14.20
CA LEU A 329 -14.75 -0.29 12.79
C LEU A 329 -16.10 -0.30 12.08
N SER A 330 -16.54 0.87 11.64
CA SER A 330 -17.75 1.06 10.85
C SER A 330 -17.46 0.82 9.36
N ILE A 331 -18.21 -0.07 8.73
CA ILE A 331 -18.16 -0.33 7.29
C ILE A 331 -19.45 0.20 6.68
N ASN A 332 -19.33 1.24 5.87
CA ASN A 332 -20.45 1.97 5.29
C ASN A 332 -20.52 1.70 3.80
N PHE A 333 -21.61 1.05 3.37
CA PHE A 333 -21.89 0.87 1.95
C PHE A 333 -22.67 2.07 1.40
N THR A 334 -22.15 2.68 0.33
CA THR A 334 -22.87 3.75 -0.39
C THR A 334 -23.80 3.22 -1.49
N GLY A 335 -23.62 1.95 -1.89
CA GLY A 335 -24.43 1.24 -2.87
C GLY A 335 -25.26 0.10 -2.27
N THR A 336 -25.84 -0.74 -3.13
CA THR A 336 -26.55 -1.96 -2.69
C THR A 336 -25.53 -3.00 -2.24
N PRO A 337 -25.48 -3.35 -0.95
CA PRO A 337 -24.42 -4.19 -0.38
C PRO A 337 -24.51 -5.62 -0.89
N SER A 338 -23.43 -6.37 -0.72
CA SER A 338 -23.42 -7.81 -0.91
C SER A 338 -24.36 -8.51 0.09
N LYS A 339 -25.11 -9.52 -0.36
CA LYS A 339 -25.94 -10.37 0.49
C LYS A 339 -25.09 -11.35 1.28
N VAL A 340 -23.99 -11.79 0.68
CA VAL A 340 -23.01 -12.69 1.29
C VAL A 340 -21.64 -12.04 1.17
N PHE A 341 -21.09 -11.58 2.27
CA PHE A 341 -19.72 -11.09 2.32
C PHE A 341 -18.84 -12.01 3.16
N ARG A 342 -17.54 -11.98 2.87
CA ARG A 342 -16.49 -12.58 3.70
C ARG A 342 -15.57 -11.47 4.18
N LEU A 343 -15.25 -11.54 5.48
CA LEU A 343 -14.32 -10.64 6.13
C LEU A 343 -13.01 -11.37 6.37
N TRP A 344 -11.90 -10.75 5.99
CA TRP A 344 -10.56 -11.31 6.18
C TRP A 344 -9.76 -10.41 7.11
N LEU A 345 -9.12 -11.03 8.11
CA LEU A 345 -8.14 -10.40 8.99
C LEU A 345 -6.89 -11.29 9.04
N PRO A 346 -6.16 -11.42 7.91
CA PRO A 346 -5.25 -12.54 7.68
C PRO A 346 -3.96 -12.50 8.51
N TYR A 347 -3.53 -11.31 8.92
CA TYR A 347 -2.22 -11.09 9.56
C TYR A 347 -2.31 -10.16 10.77
N ALA A 348 -3.45 -10.19 11.47
CA ALA A 348 -3.58 -9.45 12.72
C ALA A 348 -2.64 -10.00 13.81
N ASP A 349 -2.17 -9.09 14.66
CA ASP A 349 -1.39 -9.45 15.82
C ASP A 349 -2.19 -10.32 16.80
N ALA A 350 -1.48 -11.14 17.58
CA ALA A 350 -2.10 -11.93 18.62
C ALA A 350 -2.77 -11.02 19.67
N GLY A 351 -4.03 -11.29 19.99
CA GLY A 351 -4.84 -10.51 20.93
C GLY A 351 -5.50 -9.27 20.31
N THR A 352 -5.32 -9.03 19.01
CA THR A 352 -6.08 -7.99 18.32
C THR A 352 -7.54 -8.39 18.21
N GLU A 353 -8.42 -7.50 18.64
CA GLU A 353 -9.87 -7.62 18.50
C GLU A 353 -10.39 -6.59 17.50
N ALA A 354 -11.38 -7.01 16.71
CA ALA A 354 -12.09 -6.15 15.78
C ALA A 354 -13.60 -6.27 16.06
N VAL A 355 -14.24 -5.12 16.31
CA VAL A 355 -15.68 -5.03 16.44
C VAL A 355 -16.20 -4.30 15.21
N PHE A 356 -17.03 -4.96 14.41
CA PHE A 356 -17.53 -4.41 13.16
C PHE A 356 -18.95 -3.87 13.32
N LYS A 357 -19.16 -2.64 12.86
CA LYS A 357 -20.50 -2.08 12.64
C LYS A 357 -20.74 -1.96 11.14
N ILE A 358 -21.59 -2.83 10.61
CA ILE A 358 -21.82 -2.91 9.16
C ILE A 358 -23.12 -2.17 8.82
N ASN A 359 -22.99 -1.04 8.14
CA ASN A 359 -24.10 -0.20 7.72
C ASN A 359 -24.45 -0.52 6.26
N MET A 360 -25.46 -1.38 6.09
CA MET A 360 -25.86 -1.98 4.81
C MET A 360 -26.53 -1.01 3.83
N LEU A 361 -26.85 0.21 4.24
CA LEU A 361 -27.38 1.22 3.32
C LEU A 361 -27.21 2.61 3.93
N GLN A 362 -26.03 3.20 3.74
CA GLN A 362 -25.84 4.61 4.02
C GLN A 362 -25.98 5.34 2.69
N THR A 363 -27.19 5.79 2.35
CA THR A 363 -27.36 6.77 1.28
C THR A 363 -26.59 8.02 1.68
N PRO A 364 -25.47 8.38 1.01
CA PRO A 364 -24.96 9.73 1.12
C PRO A 364 -26.10 10.62 0.61
N ASN A 365 -26.38 11.71 1.31
CA ASN A 365 -27.48 12.62 1.02
C ASN A 365 -27.65 12.82 -0.50
N ARG A 366 -28.88 12.62 -1.01
CA ARG A 366 -29.25 12.97 -2.39
C ARG A 366 -28.98 14.43 -2.70
#